data_AF-A0A517MJY6-F1
#
_entry.id   AF-A0A517MJY6-F1
#
_cell.length_a   1.000
_cell.length_b   1.000
_cell.length_c   1.000
_cell.angle_alpha   90.00
_cell.angle_beta   90.00
_cell.angle_gamma   90.00
#
_symmetry.space_group_name_H-M   'P 1'
#
loop_
_entity.id
_entity.type
_entity.pdbx_description
1 polymer ?
#
loop_
_entity_poly.entity_id
_entity_poly.type
_entity_poly.pdbx_seq_one_letter_code
_entity_poly.pdbx_strand_id
1 'polypeptide(L)'
;MYTILFLALFPIGIFLAFVVVTVIITLREIHYVWYLAPQESVSDSVSASDTSSRALNARVDIPYQPPAYQQPTLPLTPYAGQKCRDFDSMQYEYLGDFRHAKGGIYKIRYDVWWSKDRYVLALIEAGKVAGIPVSNVSLITLGNPTHKGHPGSSPPQSAKDLPSICITTIVTEAAYEPDLTGATQTMLFPHANSGDQQRFHYQRLKLPSAVPFSANPLEDLYQFRIADAARIFESGNAQHIETSQKMWRPTLRGTMRIVADQYAFMLARRFYSDKRRLRKQLGKLESESSRMSPT
;
A
#
# COMPACT_ATOMS: atom_id res chain seq x y z
N MET A 1 -8.32 18.49 46.31
CA MET A 1 -7.11 17.88 45.70
C MET A 1 -7.44 16.65 44.86
N TYR A 2 -8.20 15.68 45.38
CA TYR A 2 -8.55 14.44 44.65
C TYR A 2 -9.34 14.64 43.35
N THR A 3 -10.24 15.62 43.29
CA THR A 3 -11.04 15.91 42.08
C THR A 3 -10.18 16.35 40.90
N ILE A 4 -9.15 17.18 41.16
CA ILE A 4 -8.22 17.67 40.13
C ILE A 4 -7.35 16.52 39.61
N LEU A 5 -6.84 15.68 40.51
CA LEU A 5 -6.07 14.49 40.14
C LEU A 5 -6.91 13.51 39.32
N PHE A 6 -8.15 13.26 39.72
CA PHE A 6 -9.07 12.39 38.99
C PHE A 6 -9.36 12.92 37.58
N LEU A 7 -9.67 14.22 37.45
CA LEU A 7 -9.92 14.85 36.15
C LEU A 7 -8.68 14.82 35.23
N ALA A 8 -7.47 14.88 35.79
CA ALA A 8 -6.23 14.74 35.02
C ALA A 8 -5.94 13.29 34.60
N LEU A 9 -6.22 12.31 35.46
CA LEU A 9 -5.93 10.88 35.21
C LEU A 9 -6.98 10.18 34.34
N PHE A 10 -8.25 10.59 34.43
CA PHE A 10 -9.35 10.01 33.67
C PHE A 10 -9.10 9.95 32.15
N PRO A 11 -8.71 11.04 31.45
CA PRO A 11 -8.44 10.99 30.02
C PRO A 11 -7.24 10.10 29.66
N ILE A 12 -6.24 10.01 30.55
CA ILE A 12 -5.09 9.11 30.39
C ILE A 12 -5.56 7.65 30.46
N GLY A 13 -6.43 7.32 31.41
CA GLY A 13 -7.03 5.99 31.53
C GLY A 13 -7.81 5.59 30.29
N ILE A 14 -8.64 6.48 29.75
CA ILE A 14 -9.37 6.25 28.50
C ILE A 14 -8.41 6.02 27.34
N PHE A 15 -7.39 6.87 27.19
CA PHE A 15 -6.39 6.73 26.14
C PHE A 15 -5.67 5.37 26.21
N LEU A 16 -5.24 4.95 27.40
CA LEU A 16 -4.60 3.64 27.60
C LEU A 16 -5.55 2.49 27.26
N ALA A 17 -6.84 2.59 27.60
CA ALA A 17 -7.83 1.60 27.20
C ALA A 17 -7.94 1.47 25.68
N PHE A 18 -7.95 2.59 24.94
CA PHE A 18 -7.92 2.56 23.47
C PHE A 18 -6.64 1.91 22.93
N VAL A 19 -5.47 2.24 23.49
CA VAL A 19 -4.20 1.61 23.08
C VAL A 19 -4.27 0.09 23.26
N VAL A 20 -4.79 -0.39 24.39
CA VAL A 20 -4.95 -1.84 24.65
C VAL A 20 -5.90 -2.48 23.64
N VAL A 21 -7.04 -1.86 23.35
CA VAL A 21 -7.98 -2.36 22.34
C VAL A 21 -7.34 -2.41 20.96
N THR A 22 -6.60 -1.38 20.55
CA THR A 22 -5.85 -1.38 19.29
C THR A 22 -4.84 -2.52 19.24
N VAL A 23 -4.05 -2.74 20.30
CA VAL A 23 -3.10 -3.87 20.38
C VAL A 23 -3.81 -5.21 20.20
N ILE A 24 -4.96 -5.42 20.87
CA ILE A 24 -5.72 -6.67 20.76
C ILE A 24 -6.26 -6.88 19.34
N ILE A 25 -6.81 -5.84 18.72
CA ILE A 25 -7.33 -5.90 17.35
C ILE A 25 -6.17 -6.23 16.40
N THR A 26 -5.07 -5.48 16.48
CA THR A 26 -3.90 -5.67 15.61
C THR A 26 -3.27 -7.06 15.77
N LEU A 27 -3.20 -7.61 16.98
CA LEU A 27 -2.70 -8.98 17.20
C LEU A 27 -3.57 -10.07 16.56
N ARG A 28 -4.87 -9.81 16.41
CA ARG A 28 -5.84 -10.74 15.83
C ARG A 28 -6.02 -10.54 14.33
N GLU A 29 -5.53 -9.43 13.80
CA GLU A 29 -5.66 -9.11 12.39
C GLU A 29 -4.80 -10.03 11.53
N ILE A 30 -5.45 -10.62 10.53
CA ILE A 30 -4.79 -11.47 9.53
C ILE A 30 -4.48 -10.59 8.33
N HIS A 31 -3.21 -10.57 7.96
CA HIS A 31 -2.72 -9.84 6.81
C HIS A 31 -2.29 -10.81 5.71
N TYR A 32 -2.45 -10.35 4.47
CA TYR A 32 -2.01 -11.06 3.29
C TYR A 32 -0.71 -10.43 2.79
N VAL A 33 0.29 -11.26 2.46
CA VAL A 33 1.52 -10.75 1.81
C VAL A 33 1.18 -10.10 0.47
N TRP A 34 0.23 -10.70 -0.24
CA TRP A 34 -0.30 -10.21 -1.51
C TRP A 34 -1.77 -9.88 -1.35
N TYR A 35 -2.11 -8.59 -1.36
CA TYR A 35 -3.46 -8.11 -1.07
C TYR A 35 -4.37 -8.05 -2.30
N LEU A 36 -3.81 -8.14 -3.51
CA LEU A 36 -4.54 -8.17 -4.77
C LEU A 36 -4.89 -9.62 -5.10
N ALA A 37 -6.04 -10.12 -4.65
CA ALA A 37 -6.49 -11.40 -5.15
C ALA A 37 -6.94 -11.23 -6.62
N PRO A 38 -6.41 -12.04 -7.56
CA PRO A 38 -7.10 -12.23 -8.82
C PRO A 38 -8.54 -12.62 -8.49
N GLN A 39 -9.52 -12.09 -9.20
CA GLN A 39 -10.90 -12.52 -8.99
C GLN A 39 -10.98 -14.01 -9.34
N GLU A 40 -11.13 -14.85 -8.33
CA GLU A 40 -11.37 -16.27 -8.56
C GLU A 40 -12.73 -16.42 -9.24
N SER A 41 -12.77 -17.26 -10.27
CA SER A 41 -14.03 -17.73 -10.86
C SER A 41 -14.81 -18.43 -9.76
N VAL A 42 -15.95 -17.86 -9.36
CA VAL A 42 -16.95 -18.62 -8.61
C VAL A 42 -17.48 -19.62 -9.63
N SER A 43 -16.98 -20.85 -9.56
CA SER A 43 -17.64 -21.96 -10.20
C SER A 43 -19.00 -22.07 -9.53
N ASP A 44 -20.05 -21.72 -10.25
CA ASP A 44 -21.44 -22.01 -9.89
C ASP A 44 -21.60 -23.53 -9.80
N SER A 45 -21.17 -24.11 -8.68
CA SER A 45 -21.56 -25.44 -8.24
C SER A 45 -22.51 -25.28 -7.07
N VAL A 46 -23.63 -24.59 -7.31
CA VAL A 46 -24.87 -24.95 -6.65
C VAL A 46 -25.42 -26.15 -7.42
N SER A 47 -24.97 -27.33 -7.04
CA SER A 47 -25.74 -28.54 -7.17
C SER A 47 -25.45 -29.39 -5.95
N ALA A 48 -26.55 -29.76 -5.30
CA ALA A 48 -26.63 -30.33 -3.99
C ALA A 48 -25.99 -31.72 -3.88
N SER A 49 -25.83 -32.13 -2.62
CA SER A 49 -25.53 -33.47 -2.11
C SER A 49 -24.05 -33.87 -2.05
N ASP A 50 -23.60 -34.00 -0.80
CA ASP A 50 -22.70 -35.02 -0.28
C ASP A 50 -21.52 -35.47 -1.15
N THR A 51 -20.30 -35.26 -0.66
CA THR A 51 -19.54 -36.30 0.08
C THR A 51 -18.08 -35.89 0.18
N SER A 52 -17.56 -35.98 1.40
CA SER A 52 -16.19 -36.24 1.81
C SER A 52 -15.07 -36.28 0.75
N SER A 53 -13.99 -35.58 1.11
CA SER A 53 -12.58 -35.93 0.90
C SER A 53 -11.95 -35.83 -0.50
N ARG A 54 -10.83 -35.07 -0.52
CA ARG A 54 -9.62 -35.33 -1.32
C ARG A 54 -9.57 -34.73 -2.73
N ALA A 55 -9.19 -33.45 -2.78
CA ALA A 55 -8.44 -32.87 -3.91
C ALA A 55 -7.50 -31.76 -3.41
N LEU A 56 -6.63 -32.12 -2.46
CA LEU A 56 -5.29 -31.52 -2.38
C LEU A 56 -4.48 -32.13 -3.53
N ASN A 57 -3.75 -31.28 -4.25
CA ASN A 57 -2.80 -31.58 -5.35
C ASN A 57 -3.37 -31.46 -6.77
N ALA A 58 -3.51 -30.22 -7.24
CA ALA A 58 -2.97 -29.74 -8.51
C ALA A 58 -3.42 -28.28 -8.76
N ARG A 59 -2.77 -27.31 -8.11
CA ARG A 59 -2.78 -25.93 -8.63
C ARG A 59 -1.34 -25.49 -8.80
N VAL A 60 -0.99 -25.48 -10.08
CA VAL A 60 0.25 -25.08 -10.71
C VAL A 60 0.68 -23.70 -10.20
N ASP A 61 1.99 -23.54 -9.94
CA ASP A 61 2.66 -22.25 -9.86
C ASP A 61 2.59 -21.57 -11.24
N ILE A 62 1.51 -20.85 -11.54
CA ILE A 62 1.35 -20.13 -12.80
C ILE A 62 1.75 -18.66 -12.57
N PRO A 63 2.72 -18.11 -13.34
CA PRO A 63 2.94 -16.67 -13.39
C PRO A 63 1.65 -15.95 -13.83
N TYR A 64 1.35 -14.81 -13.22
CA TYR A 64 0.10 -14.06 -13.35
C TYR A 64 -0.55 -14.15 -14.76
N GLN A 65 -1.72 -14.78 -14.83
CA GLN A 65 -2.62 -14.72 -15.99
C GLN A 65 -3.86 -13.92 -15.58
N PRO A 66 -4.23 -12.84 -16.30
CA PRO A 66 -5.45 -12.10 -16.01
C PRO A 66 -6.66 -13.04 -16.24
N PRO A 67 -7.60 -13.17 -15.28
CA PRO A 67 -8.75 -14.03 -15.46
C PRO A 67 -9.66 -13.47 -16.56
N ALA A 68 -9.98 -14.28 -17.56
CA ALA A 68 -11.06 -14.00 -18.48
C ALA A 68 -12.37 -14.46 -17.83
N TYR A 69 -13.08 -13.65 -17.03
CA TYR A 69 -14.53 -13.81 -16.73
C TYR A 69 -15.08 -12.72 -15.77
N GLN A 70 -16.39 -12.45 -15.89
CA GLN A 70 -17.14 -11.36 -15.26
C GLN A 70 -17.77 -11.76 -13.90
N GLN A 71 -17.15 -11.42 -12.77
CA GLN A 71 -17.94 -11.19 -11.54
C GLN A 71 -18.68 -9.84 -11.66
N PRO A 72 -19.76 -9.59 -10.88
CA PRO A 72 -20.28 -8.24 -10.75
C PRO A 72 -19.16 -7.35 -10.22
N THR A 73 -18.64 -6.49 -11.11
CA THR A 73 -17.59 -5.55 -10.78
C THR A 73 -18.12 -4.67 -9.66
N LEU A 74 -17.38 -4.52 -8.57
CA LEU A 74 -17.80 -3.62 -7.50
C LEU A 74 -18.01 -2.23 -8.10
N PRO A 75 -19.09 -1.52 -7.74
CA PRO A 75 -19.41 -0.25 -8.38
C PRO A 75 -18.30 0.75 -8.08
N LEU A 76 -17.87 1.46 -9.11
CA LEU A 76 -16.99 2.61 -8.95
C LEU A 76 -17.79 3.74 -8.31
N THR A 77 -17.17 4.43 -7.35
CA THR A 77 -17.69 5.71 -6.90
C THR A 77 -17.51 6.75 -8.02
N PRO A 78 -18.32 7.82 -8.07
CA PRO A 78 -18.12 8.90 -9.04
C PRO A 78 -16.69 9.47 -9.02
N TYR A 79 -16.10 9.55 -7.83
CA TYR A 79 -14.71 9.97 -7.64
C TYR A 79 -13.72 9.00 -8.29
N ALA A 80 -13.80 7.70 -7.98
CA ALA A 80 -12.91 6.71 -8.57
C ALA A 80 -13.05 6.64 -10.09
N GLY A 81 -14.28 6.71 -10.61
CA GLY A 81 -14.54 6.76 -12.05
C GLY A 81 -13.93 8.01 -12.72
N GLN A 82 -13.94 9.16 -12.05
CA GLN A 82 -13.23 10.35 -12.55
C GLN A 82 -11.71 10.13 -12.58
N LYS A 83 -11.14 9.51 -11.54
CA LYS A 83 -9.71 9.21 -11.51
C LYS A 83 -9.28 8.24 -12.61
N CYS A 84 -10.07 7.21 -12.90
CA CYS A 84 -9.82 6.32 -14.03
C CYS A 84 -9.74 7.10 -15.35
N ARG A 85 -10.67 8.04 -15.59
CA ARG A 85 -10.65 8.91 -16.78
C ARG A 85 -9.44 9.84 -16.82
N ASP A 86 -9.03 10.38 -15.67
CA ASP A 86 -7.84 11.22 -15.60
C ASP A 86 -6.59 10.42 -16.03
N PHE A 87 -6.39 9.21 -15.49
CA PHE A 87 -5.22 8.38 -15.84
C PHE A 87 -5.24 7.89 -17.29
N ASP A 88 -6.41 7.55 -17.83
CA ASP A 88 -6.59 7.27 -19.25
C ASP A 88 -6.14 8.46 -20.12
N SER A 89 -6.56 9.70 -19.76
CA SER A 89 -6.13 10.93 -20.45
C SER A 89 -4.62 11.20 -20.34
N MET A 90 -3.97 10.67 -19.29
CA MET A 90 -2.52 10.74 -19.05
C MET A 90 -1.76 9.59 -19.75
N GLN A 91 -2.44 8.82 -20.61
CA GLN A 91 -1.89 7.69 -21.37
C GLN A 91 -1.37 6.55 -20.48
N TYR A 92 -1.98 6.35 -19.32
CA TYR A 92 -1.77 5.12 -18.56
C TYR A 92 -2.56 3.99 -19.23
N GLU A 93 -2.03 2.78 -19.24
CA GLU A 93 -2.79 1.60 -19.66
C GLU A 93 -3.46 0.96 -18.45
N TYR A 94 -4.65 0.42 -18.67
CA TYR A 94 -5.38 -0.31 -17.66
C TYR A 94 -4.91 -1.78 -17.62
N LEU A 95 -4.48 -2.23 -16.45
CA LEU A 95 -4.02 -3.61 -16.22
C LEU A 95 -5.13 -4.54 -15.72
N GLY A 96 -6.20 -3.99 -15.13
CA GLY A 96 -7.35 -4.76 -14.65
C GLY A 96 -7.90 -4.26 -13.32
N ASP A 97 -9.02 -4.86 -12.90
CA ASP A 97 -9.61 -4.66 -11.58
C ASP A 97 -9.39 -5.87 -10.67
N PHE A 98 -9.08 -5.57 -9.41
CA PHE A 98 -8.70 -6.56 -8.42
C PHE A 98 -9.51 -6.34 -7.16
N ARG A 99 -9.70 -7.42 -6.39
CA ARG A 99 -10.33 -7.31 -5.08
C ARG A 99 -9.27 -7.31 -3.99
N HIS A 100 -9.53 -6.52 -2.96
CA HIS A 100 -8.77 -6.64 -1.74
C HIS A 100 -9.08 -7.97 -1.07
N ALA A 101 -8.05 -8.76 -0.78
CA ALA A 101 -8.19 -10.06 -0.11
C ALA A 101 -8.67 -9.99 1.37
N LYS A 102 -8.96 -8.79 1.91
CA LYS A 102 -9.15 -8.55 3.35
C LYS A 102 -10.59 -8.83 3.81
N GLY A 103 -11.01 -10.09 3.89
CA GLY A 103 -12.20 -10.54 4.65
C GLY A 103 -13.55 -9.88 4.29
N GLY A 104 -14.62 -10.25 5.03
CA GLY A 104 -16.00 -9.85 4.68
C GLY A 104 -16.36 -8.38 4.92
N ILE A 105 -15.59 -7.67 5.77
CA ILE A 105 -15.86 -6.27 6.13
C ILE A 105 -15.25 -5.24 5.17
N TYR A 106 -14.24 -5.64 4.38
CA TYR A 106 -13.64 -4.81 3.34
C TYR A 106 -14.12 -5.30 1.98
N LYS A 107 -14.89 -4.46 1.29
CA LYS A 107 -15.28 -4.67 -0.11
C LYS A 107 -14.61 -3.59 -0.94
N ILE A 108 -13.30 -3.71 -1.08
CA ILE A 108 -12.45 -2.77 -1.81
C ILE A 108 -12.10 -3.39 -3.16
N ARG A 109 -12.29 -2.59 -4.21
CA ARG A 109 -11.84 -2.79 -5.58
C ARG A 109 -10.62 -1.92 -5.82
N TYR A 110 -9.63 -2.47 -6.50
CA TYR A 110 -8.48 -1.75 -7.02
C TYR A 110 -8.54 -1.78 -8.54
N ASP A 111 -8.68 -0.62 -9.16
CA ASP A 111 -8.40 -0.46 -10.59
C ASP A 111 -6.92 -0.14 -10.74
N VAL A 112 -6.19 -0.97 -11.48
CA VAL A 112 -4.74 -0.88 -11.59
C VAL A 112 -4.36 -0.35 -12.96
N TRP A 113 -3.58 0.72 -12.96
CA TRP A 113 -3.16 1.45 -14.16
C TRP A 113 -1.64 1.60 -14.13
N TRP A 114 -0.98 1.44 -15.27
CA TRP A 114 0.46 1.69 -15.37
C TRP A 114 0.77 2.85 -16.30
N SER A 115 1.73 3.68 -15.92
CA SER A 115 2.18 4.75 -16.80
C SER A 115 3.15 4.21 -17.86
N LYS A 116 3.27 4.93 -18.97
CA LYS A 116 4.42 4.77 -19.89
C LYS A 116 5.76 5.01 -19.18
N ASP A 117 5.76 5.86 -18.14
CA ASP A 117 6.86 5.97 -17.20
C ASP A 117 6.81 4.80 -16.21
N ARG A 118 7.75 3.87 -16.36
CA ARG A 118 7.77 2.58 -15.69
C ARG A 118 8.07 2.65 -14.18
N TYR A 119 7.92 3.82 -13.57
CA TYR A 119 8.00 4.06 -12.12
C TYR A 119 6.67 4.25 -11.45
N VAL A 120 5.60 4.34 -12.21
CA VAL A 120 4.32 4.79 -11.68
C VAL A 120 3.25 3.76 -12.00
N LEU A 121 3.00 2.90 -11.04
CA LEU A 121 1.80 2.09 -10.98
C LEU A 121 0.75 2.88 -10.20
N ALA A 122 -0.36 3.24 -10.82
CA ALA A 122 -1.49 3.87 -10.14
C ALA A 122 -2.48 2.78 -9.71
N LEU A 123 -2.77 2.72 -8.41
CA LEU A 123 -3.88 1.96 -7.86
C LEU A 123 -5.01 2.92 -7.52
N ILE A 124 -6.20 2.70 -8.07
CA ILE A 124 -7.39 3.48 -7.76
C ILE A 124 -8.32 2.59 -6.95
N GLU A 125 -8.46 2.93 -5.69
CA GLU A 125 -9.28 2.21 -4.73
C GLU A 125 -10.71 2.73 -4.79
N ALA A 126 -11.68 1.82 -4.83
CA ALA A 126 -13.10 2.13 -4.76
C ALA A 126 -13.82 1.06 -3.94
N GLY A 127 -14.92 1.42 -3.28
CA GLY A 127 -15.80 0.44 -2.66
C GLY A 127 -16.24 0.86 -1.26
N LYS A 128 -16.28 -0.09 -0.32
CA LYS A 128 -16.72 0.17 1.05
C LYS A 128 -15.89 -0.56 2.09
N VAL A 129 -15.63 0.13 3.20
CA VAL A 129 -15.12 -0.46 4.45
C VAL A 129 -16.18 -0.29 5.51
N ALA A 130 -16.68 -1.40 6.07
CA ALA A 130 -17.75 -1.35 7.07
C ALA A 130 -18.97 -0.48 6.66
N GLY A 131 -19.30 -0.49 5.35
CA GLY A 131 -20.40 0.29 4.78
C GLY A 131 -20.07 1.74 4.41
N ILE A 132 -18.90 2.25 4.81
CA ILE A 132 -18.43 3.61 4.49
C ILE A 132 -17.83 3.60 3.08
N PRO A 133 -18.31 4.43 2.15
CA PRO A 133 -17.69 4.59 0.83
C PRO A 133 -16.23 4.99 0.99
N VAL A 134 -15.35 4.28 0.30
CA VAL A 134 -13.93 4.62 0.23
C VAL A 134 -13.55 4.89 -1.21
N SER A 135 -12.74 5.92 -1.40
CA SER A 135 -12.11 6.16 -2.68
C SER A 135 -10.74 6.78 -2.51
N ASN A 136 -9.74 6.19 -3.12
CA ASN A 136 -8.38 6.64 -2.96
C ASN A 136 -7.59 6.42 -4.24
N VAL A 137 -6.60 7.26 -4.49
CA VAL A 137 -5.60 7.03 -5.54
C VAL A 137 -4.28 6.82 -4.85
N SER A 138 -3.50 5.88 -5.35
CA SER A 138 -2.26 5.42 -4.79
C SER A 138 -1.24 5.28 -5.92
N LEU A 139 -0.36 6.27 -6.10
CA LEU A 139 0.77 6.14 -7.04
C LEU A 139 1.89 5.37 -6.36
N ILE A 140 2.31 4.24 -6.92
CA ILE A 140 3.34 3.35 -6.40
C ILE A 140 4.58 3.42 -7.29
N THR A 141 5.73 3.52 -6.64
CA THR A 141 7.04 3.24 -7.23
C THR A 141 7.63 2.03 -6.54
N LEU A 142 8.07 1.03 -7.31
CA LEU A 142 8.98 0.03 -6.76
C LEU A 142 10.33 0.66 -6.52
N GLY A 143 10.88 0.38 -5.34
CA GLY A 143 11.86 1.24 -4.70
C GLY A 143 13.06 1.65 -5.55
N ASN A 144 13.65 2.77 -5.15
CA ASN A 144 14.85 3.25 -5.80
C ASN A 144 16.06 2.40 -5.36
N PRO A 145 16.98 2.07 -6.27
CA PRO A 145 18.36 1.83 -5.93
C PRO A 145 18.97 2.90 -5.07
N THR A 146 18.83 2.80 -3.74
CA THR A 146 19.91 3.23 -2.85
C THR A 146 21.06 2.27 -2.93
N HIS A 147 21.58 2.09 -4.14
CA HIS A 147 23.01 2.08 -4.24
C HIS A 147 23.46 3.52 -3.98
N LYS A 148 23.97 3.77 -2.77
CA LYS A 148 25.17 4.61 -2.63
C LYS A 148 26.39 3.91 -3.28
N GLY A 149 26.17 3.15 -4.35
CA GLY A 149 27.22 2.57 -5.18
C GLY A 149 27.68 3.65 -6.12
N HIS A 150 28.98 3.86 -6.17
CA HIS A 150 29.60 4.67 -7.21
C HIS A 150 29.08 4.25 -8.59
N PRO A 151 28.98 5.19 -9.55
CA PRO A 151 28.78 4.83 -10.95
C PRO A 151 29.84 3.79 -11.36
N GLY A 152 29.42 2.55 -11.60
CA GLY A 152 30.31 1.40 -11.89
C GLY A 152 30.15 0.17 -10.99
N SER A 153 29.31 0.18 -9.95
CA SER A 153 29.03 -1.06 -9.20
C SER A 153 28.19 -2.04 -10.04
N SER A 154 28.63 -3.29 -10.09
CA SER A 154 27.97 -4.41 -10.78
C SER A 154 26.48 -4.52 -10.40
N PRO A 155 25.61 -5.03 -11.30
CA PRO A 155 24.21 -5.29 -10.99
C PRO A 155 24.08 -6.18 -9.74
N PRO A 156 23.03 -5.98 -8.93
CA PRO A 156 22.80 -6.76 -7.72
C PRO A 156 22.75 -8.25 -8.06
N GLN A 157 23.64 -9.04 -7.45
CA GLN A 157 23.78 -10.47 -7.72
C GLN A 157 22.87 -11.32 -6.82
N SER A 158 22.32 -10.72 -5.75
CA SER A 158 21.40 -11.38 -4.82
C SER A 158 20.08 -10.62 -4.68
N ALA A 159 18.98 -11.34 -4.45
CA ALA A 159 17.72 -10.76 -4.00
C ALA A 159 17.88 -9.97 -2.67
N LYS A 160 18.95 -10.23 -1.90
CA LYS A 160 19.32 -9.46 -0.71
C LYS A 160 19.95 -8.10 -1.01
N ASP A 161 20.41 -7.89 -2.25
CA ASP A 161 20.99 -6.63 -2.73
C ASP A 161 19.94 -5.75 -3.44
N LEU A 162 18.69 -6.22 -3.54
CA LEU A 162 17.61 -5.42 -4.08
C LEU A 162 17.42 -4.20 -3.18
N PRO A 163 17.59 -3.00 -3.72
CA PRO A 163 17.54 -1.78 -2.95
C PRO A 163 16.10 -1.49 -2.57
N SER A 164 15.80 -1.89 -1.35
CA SER A 164 14.48 -1.84 -0.78
C SER A 164 14.17 -0.43 -0.28
N ILE A 165 13.85 0.50 -1.18
CA ILE A 165 13.31 1.80 -0.72
C ILE A 165 11.95 2.06 -1.33
N CYS A 166 10.99 1.49 -0.64
CA CYS A 166 9.72 2.10 -0.34
C CYS A 166 8.73 2.27 -1.50
N ILE A 167 7.59 1.57 -1.39
CA ILE A 167 6.34 1.96 -2.05
C ILE A 167 5.93 3.31 -1.47
N THR A 168 6.26 4.39 -2.14
CA THR A 168 5.68 5.67 -1.73
C THR A 168 4.33 5.78 -2.38
N THR A 169 3.29 5.98 -1.58
CA THR A 169 1.92 6.15 -2.04
C THR A 169 1.52 7.62 -1.90
N ILE A 170 1.14 8.25 -3.01
CA ILE A 170 0.44 9.54 -2.95
C ILE A 170 -1.04 9.24 -2.85
N VAL A 171 -1.64 9.70 -1.75
CA VAL A 171 -3.01 9.35 -1.33
C VAL A 171 -3.89 10.59 -1.34
N THR A 172 -5.14 10.44 -1.77
CA THR A 172 -6.12 11.54 -1.85
C THR A 172 -7.02 11.65 -0.63
N GLU A 173 -7.30 10.52 0.02
CA GLU A 173 -8.15 10.44 1.22
C GLU A 173 -7.47 9.63 2.30
N ALA A 174 -7.67 9.98 3.58
CA ALA A 174 -6.91 9.46 4.71
C ALA A 174 -7.15 7.96 4.98
N ALA A 175 -6.54 7.09 4.18
CA ALA A 175 -6.27 5.70 4.51
C ALA A 175 -4.78 5.61 4.87
N TYR A 176 -4.47 5.85 6.15
CA TYR A 176 -3.18 5.45 6.70
C TYR A 176 -3.32 4.03 7.21
N GLU A 177 -2.95 3.05 6.38
CA GLU A 177 -2.62 1.72 6.89
C GLU A 177 -1.10 1.72 7.14
N PRO A 178 -0.65 1.57 8.40
CA PRO A 178 0.76 1.36 8.66
C PRO A 178 1.13 0.01 8.05
N ASP A 179 1.72 0.06 6.87
CA ASP A 179 2.35 -1.12 6.32
C ASP A 179 3.49 -1.51 7.26
N LEU A 180 3.40 -2.72 7.80
CA LEU A 180 4.29 -3.25 8.83
C LEU A 180 5.76 -3.29 8.42
N THR A 181 5.97 -3.20 7.11
CA THR A 181 7.23 -3.14 6.41
C THR A 181 7.99 -1.86 6.68
N GLY A 182 7.30 -0.77 7.06
CA GLY A 182 7.85 0.59 7.00
C GLY A 182 8.26 1.01 5.59
N ALA A 183 7.96 0.18 4.59
CA ALA A 183 8.26 0.37 3.19
C ALA A 183 7.14 1.12 2.49
N THR A 184 6.03 1.45 3.16
CA THR A 184 5.06 2.37 2.58
C THR A 184 5.24 3.78 3.16
N GLN A 185 5.70 4.74 2.34
CA GLN A 185 5.71 6.15 2.72
C GLN A 185 4.48 6.80 2.10
N THR A 186 3.53 7.17 2.94
CA THR A 186 2.33 7.87 2.46
C THR A 186 2.55 9.37 2.48
N MET A 187 2.32 10.03 1.35
CA MET A 187 2.22 11.49 1.27
C MET A 187 0.78 11.86 0.93
N LEU A 188 0.16 12.66 1.80
CA LEU A 188 -1.21 13.11 1.62
C LEU A 188 -1.21 14.47 0.93
N PHE A 189 -1.83 14.53 -0.26
CA PHE A 189 -2.02 15.78 -1.00
C PHE A 189 -3.53 15.99 -1.19
N PRO A 190 -4.21 16.56 -0.18
CA PRO A 190 -5.66 16.75 -0.27
C PRO A 190 -5.95 17.69 -1.45
N HIS A 191 -6.96 17.35 -2.23
CA HIS A 191 -7.41 18.08 -3.42
C HIS A 191 -6.45 18.08 -4.63
N ALA A 192 -5.32 17.37 -4.57
CA ALA A 192 -4.46 17.23 -5.75
C ALA A 192 -5.19 16.44 -6.85
N ASN A 193 -5.22 16.99 -8.07
CA ASN A 193 -5.70 16.24 -9.22
C ASN A 193 -4.66 15.16 -9.61
N SER A 194 -5.00 14.28 -10.55
CA SER A 194 -4.14 13.13 -10.90
C SER A 194 -2.81 13.57 -11.51
N GLY A 195 -2.82 14.66 -12.28
CA GLY A 195 -1.61 15.29 -12.82
C GLY A 195 -0.71 15.88 -11.73
N ASP A 196 -1.28 16.57 -10.74
CA ASP A 196 -0.54 17.11 -9.58
C ASP A 196 0.16 16.00 -8.80
N GLN A 197 -0.55 14.89 -8.54
CA GLN A 197 -0.01 13.73 -7.85
C GLN A 197 1.16 13.14 -8.62
N GLN A 198 1.00 12.92 -9.93
CA GLN A 198 2.08 12.43 -10.78
C GLN A 198 3.28 13.38 -10.77
N ARG A 199 3.04 14.69 -10.87
CA ARG A 199 4.10 15.71 -10.81
C ARG A 199 4.85 15.66 -9.48
N PHE A 200 4.14 15.62 -8.35
CA PHE A 200 4.76 15.50 -7.03
C PHE A 200 5.54 14.20 -6.89
N HIS A 201 5.03 13.12 -7.48
CA HIS A 201 5.71 11.83 -7.50
C HIS A 201 7.03 11.91 -8.27
N TYR A 202 7.05 12.51 -9.46
CA TYR A 202 8.29 12.69 -10.24
C TYR A 202 9.27 13.64 -9.55
N GLN A 203 8.78 14.76 -9.02
CA GLN A 203 9.60 15.72 -8.26
C GLN A 203 10.28 15.05 -7.05
N ARG A 204 9.58 14.12 -6.39
CA ARG A 204 10.14 13.33 -5.30
C ARG A 204 11.27 12.43 -5.76
N LEU A 205 11.14 11.81 -6.94
CA LEU A 205 12.10 10.80 -7.40
C LEU A 205 13.47 11.39 -7.71
N LYS A 206 13.58 12.62 -8.22
CA LYS A 206 14.86 13.30 -8.53
C LYS A 206 15.89 12.44 -9.28
N LEU A 207 15.43 11.46 -10.05
CA LEU A 207 16.29 10.51 -10.76
C LEU A 207 16.63 11.05 -12.16
N PRO A 208 17.87 10.83 -12.65
CA PRO A 208 18.25 11.22 -14.01
C PRO A 208 17.61 10.32 -15.08
N SER A 209 17.24 9.08 -14.73
CA SER A 209 16.57 8.16 -15.66
C SER A 209 15.81 7.08 -14.93
N ALA A 210 14.73 6.68 -15.56
CA ALA A 210 13.84 5.64 -15.11
C ALA A 210 14.34 4.20 -15.47
N VAL A 211 14.66 3.36 -14.48
CA VAL A 211 14.65 1.87 -14.46
C VAL A 211 13.25 1.25 -14.60
N PRO A 212 13.05 0.35 -15.58
CA PRO A 212 11.75 -0.22 -15.91
C PRO A 212 11.22 -1.27 -14.92
N PHE A 213 9.89 -1.31 -14.69
CA PHE A 213 9.19 -2.59 -14.45
C PHE A 213 9.51 -3.58 -15.59
N SER A 214 9.50 -4.87 -15.28
CA SER A 214 9.52 -5.96 -16.24
C SER A 214 8.29 -5.92 -17.15
N ALA A 215 8.19 -6.89 -18.08
CA ALA A 215 7.00 -7.04 -18.91
C ALA A 215 5.72 -7.32 -18.07
N ASN A 216 5.87 -7.67 -16.79
CA ASN A 216 4.75 -7.91 -15.88
C ASN A 216 4.91 -7.09 -14.58
N PRO A 217 4.39 -5.85 -14.52
CA PRO A 217 4.54 -4.97 -13.37
C PRO A 217 3.86 -5.49 -12.09
N LEU A 218 2.82 -6.32 -12.24
CA LEU A 218 2.14 -6.94 -11.09
C LEU A 218 2.99 -8.02 -10.45
N GLU A 219 3.70 -8.80 -11.27
CA GLU A 219 4.66 -9.78 -10.78
C GLU A 219 5.81 -9.10 -10.03
N ASP A 220 6.34 -7.99 -10.56
CA ASP A 220 7.39 -7.24 -9.86
C ASP A 220 6.91 -6.70 -8.50
N LEU A 221 5.67 -6.20 -8.44
CA LEU A 221 5.06 -5.76 -7.17
C LEU A 221 4.87 -6.94 -6.22
N TYR A 222 4.47 -8.10 -6.74
CA TYR A 222 4.34 -9.33 -5.94
C TYR A 222 5.68 -9.75 -5.35
N GLN A 223 6.72 -9.85 -6.17
CA GLN A 223 8.07 -10.19 -5.74
C GLN A 223 8.62 -9.19 -4.72
N PHE A 224 8.38 -7.90 -4.92
CA PHE A 224 8.71 -6.88 -3.94
C PHE A 224 8.04 -7.17 -2.59
N ARG A 225 6.72 -7.46 -2.59
CA ARG A 225 5.96 -7.76 -1.37
C ARG A 225 6.43 -9.03 -0.66
N ILE A 226 6.78 -10.07 -1.41
CA ILE A 226 7.32 -11.32 -0.87
C ILE A 226 8.68 -11.08 -0.19
N ALA A 227 9.60 -10.41 -0.88
CA ALA A 227 10.91 -10.06 -0.33
C ALA A 227 10.79 -9.17 0.92
N ASP A 228 9.83 -8.26 0.92
CA ASP A 228 9.55 -7.39 2.06
C ASP A 228 8.99 -8.15 3.27
N ALA A 229 8.01 -9.02 3.03
CA ALA A 229 7.46 -9.88 4.06
C ALA A 229 8.55 -10.77 4.69
N ALA A 230 9.42 -11.37 3.88
CA ALA A 230 10.57 -12.15 4.35
C ALA A 230 11.42 -11.38 5.38
N ARG A 231 11.74 -10.11 5.11
CA ARG A 231 12.50 -9.26 6.05
C ARG A 231 11.76 -9.00 7.36
N ILE A 232 10.42 -8.83 7.32
CA ILE A 232 9.62 -8.67 8.54
C ILE A 232 9.68 -9.95 9.38
N PHE A 233 9.56 -11.12 8.76
CA PHE A 233 9.67 -12.41 9.46
C PHE A 233 11.06 -12.60 10.07
N GLU A 234 12.13 -12.33 9.31
CA GLU A 234 13.51 -12.39 9.80
C GLU A 234 13.73 -11.46 11.01
N SER A 235 13.08 -10.29 11.03
CA SER A 235 13.16 -9.35 12.16
C SER A 235 12.34 -9.75 13.40
N GLY A 236 11.53 -10.82 13.31
CA GLY A 236 10.65 -11.30 14.38
C GLY A 236 9.42 -10.42 14.63
N ASN A 237 9.05 -9.56 13.68
CA ASN A 237 7.90 -8.65 13.81
C ASN A 237 6.59 -9.27 13.28
N ALA A 238 6.67 -10.33 12.47
CA ALA A 238 5.52 -11.08 11.99
C ALA A 238 5.75 -12.58 12.13
N GLN A 239 4.67 -13.36 12.07
CA GLN A 239 4.70 -14.81 12.03
C GLN A 239 3.67 -15.31 11.03
N HIS A 240 4.01 -16.38 10.30
CA HIS A 240 3.08 -17.03 9.40
C HIS A 240 1.95 -17.71 10.17
N ILE A 241 0.73 -17.65 9.62
CA ILE A 241 -0.44 -18.35 10.19
C ILE A 241 -0.56 -19.75 9.57
N GLU A 242 -0.21 -19.87 8.29
CA GLU A 242 -0.34 -21.09 7.50
C GLU A 242 0.98 -21.52 6.88
N THR A 243 1.07 -22.81 6.55
CA THR A 243 2.16 -23.39 5.76
C THR A 243 2.31 -22.72 4.39
N SER A 244 1.24 -22.13 3.86
CA SER A 244 1.21 -21.46 2.55
C SER A 244 2.06 -20.19 2.48
N GLN A 245 2.52 -19.64 3.62
CA GLN A 245 3.26 -18.38 3.74
C GLN A 245 2.55 -17.13 3.17
N LYS A 246 1.32 -17.26 2.65
CA LYS A 246 0.54 -16.16 2.06
C LYS A 246 -0.10 -15.26 3.10
N MET A 247 -0.37 -15.80 4.29
CA MET A 247 -1.00 -15.10 5.40
C MET A 247 -0.08 -15.02 6.61
N TRP A 248 -0.16 -13.90 7.29
CA TRP A 248 0.63 -13.62 8.47
C TRP A 248 -0.16 -12.79 9.48
N ARG A 249 0.33 -12.81 10.71
CA ARG A 249 -0.13 -11.96 11.81
C ARG A 249 1.07 -11.29 12.48
N PRO A 250 0.92 -10.09 13.04
CA PRO A 250 2.00 -9.48 13.79
C PRO A 250 2.35 -10.30 15.03
N THR A 251 3.61 -10.29 15.42
CA THR A 251 4.02 -10.69 16.77
C THR A 251 3.71 -9.56 17.75
N LEU A 252 3.76 -9.80 19.06
CA LEU A 252 3.61 -8.72 20.05
C LEU A 252 4.60 -7.58 19.81
N ARG A 253 5.85 -7.91 19.47
CA ARG A 253 6.88 -6.93 19.10
C ARG A 253 6.46 -6.11 17.86
N GLY A 254 5.99 -6.78 16.81
CA GLY A 254 5.49 -6.12 15.61
C GLY A 254 4.30 -5.21 15.90
N THR A 255 3.32 -5.70 16.68
CA THR A 255 2.15 -4.91 17.09
C THR A 255 2.54 -3.64 17.84
N MET A 256 3.45 -3.75 18.82
CA MET A 256 3.89 -2.56 19.57
C MET A 256 4.57 -1.54 18.67
N ARG A 257 5.31 -1.98 17.66
CA ARG A 257 5.92 -1.10 16.65
C ARG A 257 4.85 -0.40 15.80
N ILE A 258 3.87 -1.14 15.28
CA ILE A 258 2.73 -0.58 14.51
C ILE A 258 2.02 0.50 15.31
N VAL A 259 1.68 0.18 16.55
CA VAL A 259 0.95 1.07 17.44
C VAL A 259 1.78 2.33 17.70
N ALA A 260 3.06 2.19 18.03
CA ALA A 260 3.96 3.33 18.23
C ALA A 260 4.04 4.21 16.97
N ASP A 261 4.20 3.62 15.78
CA ASP A 261 4.30 4.35 14.51
C ASP A 261 2.98 5.06 14.15
N GLN A 262 1.83 4.42 14.38
CA GLN A 262 0.50 5.04 14.23
C GLN A 262 0.34 6.26 15.13
N TYR A 263 0.65 6.13 16.43
CA TYR A 263 0.52 7.24 17.38
C TYR A 263 1.54 8.34 17.09
N ALA A 264 2.79 7.99 16.76
CA ALA A 264 3.80 8.96 16.34
C ALA A 264 3.34 9.73 15.10
N PHE A 265 2.75 9.05 14.11
CA PHE A 265 2.17 9.70 12.94
C PHE A 265 1.00 10.62 13.29
N MET A 266 0.06 10.18 14.13
CA MET A 266 -1.07 11.02 14.56
C MET A 266 -0.61 12.26 15.34
N LEU A 267 0.37 12.10 16.23
CA LEU A 267 0.99 13.21 16.96
C LEU A 267 1.73 14.14 15.99
N ALA A 268 2.53 13.59 15.09
CA ALA A 268 3.23 14.36 14.07
C ALA A 268 2.23 15.16 13.22
N ARG A 269 1.11 14.58 12.79
CA ARG A 269 0.07 15.29 12.03
C ARG A 269 -0.56 16.43 12.85
N ARG A 270 -0.71 16.26 14.16
CA ARG A 270 -1.25 17.29 15.06
C ARG A 270 -0.28 18.45 15.27
N PHE A 271 1.00 18.17 15.44
CA PHE A 271 2.02 19.19 15.75
C PHE A 271 2.70 19.77 14.49
N TYR A 272 2.84 18.99 13.44
CA TYR A 272 3.35 19.35 12.13
C TYR A 272 2.19 19.35 11.15
N SER A 273 1.43 20.45 11.11
CA SER A 273 0.41 20.62 10.08
C SER A 273 1.02 20.44 8.70
N ASP A 274 0.35 19.65 7.84
CA ASP A 274 0.83 19.30 6.49
C ASP A 274 1.30 20.52 5.68
N LYS A 275 0.69 21.69 5.95
CA LYS A 275 1.11 22.99 5.36
C LYS A 275 2.58 23.33 5.60
N ARG A 276 3.16 23.03 6.78
CA ARG A 276 4.58 23.31 7.05
C ARG A 276 5.51 22.35 6.30
N ARG A 277 5.14 21.07 6.22
CA ARG A 277 5.91 20.05 5.47
C ARG A 277 5.87 20.34 3.98
N LEU A 278 4.68 20.65 3.46
CA LEU A 278 4.46 21.06 2.06
C LEU A 278 5.19 22.35 1.73
N ARG A 279 5.10 23.41 2.56
CA ARG A 279 5.85 24.66 2.31
C ARG A 279 7.35 24.45 2.30
N LYS A 280 7.88 23.62 3.21
CA LYS A 280 9.33 23.33 3.24
C LYS A 280 9.77 22.52 2.02
N GLN A 281 8.96 21.56 1.58
CA GLN A 281 9.25 20.77 0.38
C GLN A 281 9.09 21.59 -0.90
N LEU A 282 8.00 22.34 -1.05
CA LEU A 282 7.75 23.22 -2.19
C LEU A 282 8.80 24.32 -2.30
N GLY A 283 9.11 25.04 -1.22
CA GLY A 283 10.14 26.07 -1.24
C GLY A 283 11.53 25.51 -1.58
N LYS A 284 11.84 24.28 -1.16
CA LYS A 284 13.07 23.59 -1.58
C LYS A 284 13.04 23.27 -3.07
N LEU A 285 11.93 22.77 -3.58
CA LEU A 285 11.75 22.44 -5.00
C LEU A 285 11.82 23.68 -5.91
N GLU A 286 11.19 24.79 -5.52
CA GLU A 286 11.27 26.07 -6.24
C GLU A 286 12.71 26.60 -6.29
N SER A 287 13.44 26.49 -5.17
CA SER A 287 14.84 26.91 -5.11
C SER A 287 15.78 26.04 -5.96
N GLU A 288 15.47 24.74 -6.10
CA GLU A 288 16.26 23.80 -6.92
C GLU A 288 15.94 23.97 -8.41
N SER A 289 14.66 24.17 -8.77
CA SER A 289 14.23 24.49 -10.14
C SER A 289 14.90 25.77 -10.66
N SER A 290 14.94 26.82 -9.83
CA SER A 290 15.57 28.09 -10.17
C SER A 290 17.09 27.99 -10.41
N ARG A 291 17.75 26.94 -9.91
CA ARG A 291 19.19 26.68 -10.14
C ARG A 291 19.46 25.83 -11.38
N MET A 292 18.45 25.11 -11.87
CA MET A 292 18.59 24.15 -12.98
C MET A 292 18.25 24.75 -14.35
N SER A 293 17.64 25.93 -14.42
CA SER A 293 17.46 26.67 -15.67
C SER A 293 18.76 27.36 -16.07
N PRO A 294 19.51 26.88 -17.08
CA PRO A 294 20.68 27.59 -17.59
C PRO A 294 20.19 28.78 -18.41
N THR A 295 20.90 29.90 -18.28
CA THR A 295 20.78 31.05 -19.19
C THR A 295 21.63 30.82 -20.42
#